data_AF-A0A7K1C4Z8-F1
#
_entry.id   AF-A0A7K1C4Z8-F1
#
_cell.length_a   1.000
_cell.length_b   1.000
_cell.length_c   1.000
_cell.angle_alpha   90.00
_cell.angle_beta   90.00
_cell.angle_gamma   90.00
#
_symmetry.space_group_name_H-M   'P 1'
#
loop_
_entity.id
_entity.type
_entity.pdbx_description
1 polymer ?
#
loop_
_entity_poly.entity_id
_entity_poly.type
_entity_poly.pdbx_seq_one_letter_code
_entity_poly.pdbx_strand_id
1 'polypeptide(L)'
;TYNRAARWGMDIDAVTGDRRAAASIQIETRGALNDVDEIAGIPGVDLLFVGPLDLSYALGIPRQFDHPEFLDALDTVITAGRKAGVPTGILAPTVDAARAYRARGFQFIALSSDSVLLATTIQASVAALTADEQ
;
A
#
# COMPACT_ATOMS: atom_id res chain seq x y z
N THR A 1 5.45 -22.05 0.55
CA THR A 1 6.08 -23.32 0.12
C THR A 1 5.03 -24.19 -0.54
N TYR A 2 5.40 -24.87 -1.62
CA TYR A 2 4.50 -25.77 -2.37
C TYR A 2 3.75 -26.76 -1.46
N ASN A 3 4.40 -27.28 -0.42
CA ASN A 3 3.75 -28.15 0.57
C ASN A 3 2.46 -27.55 1.16
N ARG A 4 2.54 -26.43 1.86
CA ARG A 4 1.34 -25.83 2.50
C ARG A 4 0.31 -25.39 1.47
N ALA A 5 0.78 -24.84 0.34
CA ALA A 5 -0.09 -24.38 -0.74
C ALA A 5 -0.89 -25.54 -1.37
N ALA A 6 -0.25 -26.70 -1.55
CA ALA A 6 -0.85 -27.92 -2.08
C ALA A 6 -1.46 -28.84 -0.99
N ARG A 7 -1.73 -28.31 0.21
CA ARG A 7 -2.26 -29.05 1.37
C ARG A 7 -1.50 -30.35 1.66
N TRP A 8 -0.17 -30.28 1.64
CA TRP A 8 0.76 -31.41 1.84
C TRP A 8 0.55 -32.56 0.84
N GLY A 9 0.23 -32.23 -0.42
CA GLY A 9 0.03 -33.21 -1.49
C GLY A 9 -1.41 -33.70 -1.62
N MET A 10 -2.32 -33.26 -0.75
CA MET A 10 -3.74 -33.62 -0.80
C MET A 10 -4.53 -32.78 -1.82
N ASP A 11 -3.93 -31.71 -2.36
CA ASP A 11 -4.55 -30.81 -3.34
C ASP A 11 -3.47 -30.21 -4.26
N ILE A 12 -2.97 -31.01 -5.21
CA ILE A 12 -1.92 -30.56 -6.14
C ILE A 12 -2.43 -29.48 -7.10
N ASP A 13 -3.71 -29.53 -7.46
CA ASP A 13 -4.36 -28.57 -8.36
C ASP A 13 -4.33 -27.14 -7.81
N ALA A 14 -4.25 -26.97 -6.48
CA ALA A 14 -4.04 -25.66 -5.86
C ALA A 14 -2.73 -24.96 -6.25
N VAL A 15 -1.74 -25.68 -6.78
CA VAL A 15 -0.46 -25.11 -7.26
C VAL A 15 -0.18 -25.37 -8.75
N THR A 16 -0.92 -26.26 -9.40
CA THR A 16 -0.77 -26.57 -10.84
C THR A 16 -1.92 -26.07 -11.71
N GLY A 17 -3.06 -25.68 -11.12
CA GLY A 17 -4.19 -25.14 -11.84
C GLY A 17 -4.07 -23.66 -12.17
N ASP A 18 -5.11 -23.09 -12.79
CA ASP A 18 -5.15 -21.68 -13.23
C ASP A 18 -5.20 -20.66 -12.07
N ARG A 19 -5.29 -21.13 -10.82
CA ARG A 19 -5.22 -20.27 -9.65
C ARG A 19 -3.79 -19.77 -9.45
N ARG A 20 -3.60 -18.45 -9.57
CA ARG A 20 -2.34 -17.79 -9.26
C ARG A 20 -2.44 -16.89 -8.03
N ALA A 21 -1.28 -16.58 -7.45
CA ALA A 21 -1.17 -15.52 -6.45
C ALA A 21 -1.49 -14.16 -7.08
N ALA A 22 -2.06 -13.25 -6.28
CA ALA A 22 -2.15 -11.85 -6.66
C ALA A 22 -0.76 -11.21 -6.60
N ALA A 23 -0.39 -10.42 -7.61
CA ALA A 23 0.86 -9.69 -7.67
C ALA A 23 0.61 -8.20 -7.44
N SER A 24 1.07 -7.71 -6.29
CA SER A 24 1.07 -6.29 -5.94
C SER A 24 2.49 -5.75 -6.08
N ILE A 25 2.69 -4.73 -6.91
CA ILE A 25 4.00 -4.11 -7.14
C ILE A 25 4.08 -2.78 -6.39
N GLN A 26 5.11 -2.60 -5.58
CA GLN A 26 5.31 -1.36 -4.84
C GLN A 26 6.00 -0.29 -5.69
N ILE A 27 5.35 0.87 -5.82
CA ILE A 27 5.88 2.05 -6.50
C ILE A 27 6.37 3.03 -5.45
N GLU A 28 7.62 2.85 -5.05
CA GLU A 28 8.22 3.56 -3.91
C GLU A 28 9.66 4.02 -4.15
N THR A 29 10.12 3.93 -5.40
CA THR A 29 11.42 4.45 -5.84
C THR A 29 11.22 5.36 -7.05
N ARG A 30 12.17 6.27 -7.33
CA ARG A 30 12.11 7.11 -8.54
C ARG A 30 12.11 6.28 -9.82
N GLY A 31 12.87 5.19 -9.87
CA GLY A 31 12.90 4.29 -11.02
C GLY A 31 11.54 3.67 -11.28
N ALA A 32 10.93 3.05 -10.25
CA ALA A 32 9.60 2.47 -10.36
C ALA A 32 8.53 3.52 -10.73
N LEU A 33 8.65 4.76 -10.24
CA LEU A 33 7.75 5.85 -10.60
C LEU A 33 7.91 6.26 -12.07
N ASN A 34 9.14 6.34 -12.58
CA ASN A 34 9.41 6.67 -13.98
C ASN A 34 8.90 5.57 -14.93
N ASP A 35 9.01 4.31 -14.52
CA ASP A 35 8.64 3.15 -15.33
C ASP A 35 7.20 2.67 -15.03
N VAL A 36 6.42 3.43 -14.27
CA VAL A 36 5.13 2.96 -13.73
C VAL A 36 4.12 2.53 -14.80
N ASP A 37 4.13 3.19 -15.95
CA ASP A 37 3.28 2.84 -17.10
C ASP A 37 3.66 1.47 -17.69
N GLU A 38 4.97 1.18 -17.78
CA GLU A 38 5.48 -0.12 -18.24
C GLU A 38 5.17 -1.20 -17.21
N ILE A 39 5.43 -0.92 -15.92
CA ILE A 39 5.13 -1.82 -14.80
C ILE A 39 3.65 -2.19 -14.77
N ALA A 40 2.77 -1.20 -14.93
CA ALA A 40 1.32 -1.41 -14.95
C ALA A 40 0.86 -2.28 -16.13
N GLY A 41 1.59 -2.25 -17.25
CA GLY A 41 1.30 -3.04 -18.44
C GLY A 41 1.81 -4.48 -18.39
N ILE A 42 2.59 -4.86 -17.37
CA ILE A 42 3.13 -6.23 -17.23
C ILE A 42 1.97 -7.22 -17.02
N PRO A 43 1.84 -8.26 -17.87
CA PRO A 43 0.84 -9.30 -17.66
C PRO A 43 0.95 -9.95 -16.29
N GLY A 44 -0.14 -9.93 -15.52
CA GLY A 44 -0.21 -10.54 -14.19
C GLY A 44 -0.03 -9.57 -13.03
N VAL A 45 0.24 -8.29 -13.27
CA VAL A 45 0.18 -7.26 -12.22
C VAL A 45 -1.28 -6.97 -11.87
N ASP A 46 -1.64 -7.16 -10.60
CA ASP A 46 -3.01 -7.00 -10.11
C ASP A 46 -3.22 -5.71 -9.32
N LEU A 47 -2.13 -5.09 -8.84
CA LEU A 47 -2.19 -3.91 -7.99
C LEU A 47 -0.88 -3.12 -8.08
N LEU A 48 -0.99 -1.81 -8.30
CA LEU A 48 0.11 -0.87 -8.04
C LEU A 48 -0.06 -0.31 -6.63
N PHE A 49 0.90 -0.51 -5.75
CA PHE A 49 0.80 -0.07 -4.36
C PHE A 49 1.85 0.99 -4.04
N VAL A 50 1.44 2.12 -3.49
CA VAL A 50 2.38 3.16 -3.06
C VAL A 50 2.78 2.91 -1.61
N GLY A 51 4.08 2.75 -1.37
CA GLY A 51 4.69 2.89 -0.05
C GLY A 51 4.99 4.37 0.22
N PRO A 52 4.14 5.11 0.96
CA PRO A 52 4.24 6.58 1.02
C PRO A 52 5.53 7.03 1.70
N LEU A 53 5.99 6.32 2.73
CA LEU A 53 7.21 6.66 3.45
C LEU A 53 8.41 6.53 2.53
N ASP A 54 8.63 5.34 1.97
CA ASP A 54 9.75 5.06 1.07
C ASP A 54 9.72 5.96 -0.18
N LEU A 55 8.55 6.20 -0.78
CA LEU A 55 8.42 7.13 -1.89
C LEU A 55 8.83 8.55 -1.50
N SER A 56 8.43 9.04 -0.32
CA SER A 56 8.85 10.38 0.14
C SER A 56 10.37 10.50 0.31
N TYR A 57 11.03 9.42 0.74
CA TYR A 57 12.49 9.36 0.82
C TYR A 57 13.13 9.31 -0.58
N ALA A 58 12.59 8.49 -1.49
CA ALA A 58 13.07 8.40 -2.86
C ALA A 58 12.97 9.76 -3.58
N LEU A 59 11.92 10.54 -3.30
CA LEU A 59 11.71 11.88 -3.82
C LEU A 59 12.55 12.97 -3.11
N GLY A 60 13.34 12.63 -2.09
CA GLY A 60 14.18 13.60 -1.38
C GLY A 60 13.40 14.55 -0.46
N ILE A 61 12.13 14.23 -0.18
CA ILE A 61 11.19 15.03 0.62
C ILE A 61 10.62 14.18 1.78
N PRO A 62 11.49 13.67 2.67
CA PRO A 62 11.10 12.66 3.65
C PRO A 62 9.94 13.14 4.51
N ARG A 63 8.85 12.37 4.52
CA ARG A 63 7.61 12.60 5.30
C ARG A 63 6.84 13.88 4.96
N GLN A 64 7.18 14.60 3.90
CA GLN A 64 6.44 15.78 3.44
C GLN A 64 5.30 15.33 2.51
N PHE A 65 4.26 14.73 3.06
CA PHE A 65 3.16 14.10 2.30
C PHE A 65 2.19 15.11 1.65
N ASP A 66 2.32 16.39 1.98
CA ASP A 66 1.60 17.51 1.37
C ASP A 66 2.44 18.23 0.29
N HIS A 67 3.71 17.86 0.13
CA HIS A 67 4.59 18.46 -0.86
C HIS A 67 4.09 18.18 -2.30
N PRO A 68 4.06 19.17 -3.20
CA PRO A 68 3.56 19.00 -4.57
C PRO A 68 4.17 17.81 -5.30
N GLU A 69 5.49 17.59 -5.22
CA GLU A 69 6.16 16.45 -5.85
C GLU A 69 5.64 15.08 -5.35
N PHE A 70 5.28 14.96 -4.07
CA PHE A 70 4.67 13.72 -3.57
C PHE A 70 3.26 13.54 -4.12
N LEU A 71 2.47 14.61 -4.10
CA LEU A 71 1.10 14.61 -4.61
C LEU A 71 1.07 14.26 -6.11
N ASP A 72 1.96 14.86 -6.90
CA ASP A 72 2.10 14.59 -8.34
C ASP A 72 2.54 13.14 -8.61
N ALA A 73 3.40 12.58 -7.76
CA ALA A 73 3.78 11.17 -7.83
C ALA A 73 2.57 10.24 -7.57
N LEU A 74 1.70 10.58 -6.61
CA LEU A 74 0.46 9.81 -6.39
C LEU A 74 -0.45 9.85 -7.63
N ASP A 75 -0.63 11.02 -8.24
CA ASP A 75 -1.46 11.17 -9.44
C ASP A 75 -0.88 10.40 -10.64
N THR A 76 0.44 10.35 -10.74
CA THR A 76 1.15 9.59 -11.76
C THR A 76 0.83 8.09 -11.62
N VAL A 77 0.92 7.53 -10.41
CA VAL A 77 0.58 6.12 -10.15
C VAL A 77 -0.90 5.84 -10.40
N ILE A 78 -1.81 6.71 -9.95
CA ILE A 78 -3.25 6.57 -10.18
C ILE A 78 -3.58 6.58 -11.68
N THR A 79 -2.95 7.49 -12.43
CA THR A 79 -3.15 7.63 -13.87
C THR A 79 -2.68 6.38 -14.62
N ALA A 80 -1.50 5.86 -14.26
CA ALA A 80 -0.94 4.63 -14.85
C ALA A 80 -1.83 3.42 -14.57
N GLY A 81 -2.25 3.24 -13.31
CA GLY A 81 -3.19 2.17 -12.93
C GLY A 81 -4.50 2.25 -13.72
N ARG A 82 -5.11 3.44 -13.80
CA ARG A 82 -6.34 3.66 -14.58
C ARG A 82 -6.15 3.32 -16.06
N LYS A 83 -5.03 3.73 -16.67
CA LYS A 83 -4.70 3.47 -18.08
C LYS A 83 -4.55 1.97 -18.36
N ALA A 84 -3.92 1.23 -17.45
CA ALA A 84 -3.71 -0.21 -17.58
C ALA A 84 -4.91 -1.06 -17.12
N GLY A 85 -5.93 -0.46 -16.48
CA GLY A 85 -7.02 -1.21 -15.85
C GLY A 85 -6.60 -1.94 -14.58
N VAL A 86 -5.52 -1.50 -13.93
CA VAL A 86 -4.96 -2.06 -12.69
C VAL A 86 -5.35 -1.13 -11.53
N PRO A 87 -5.99 -1.63 -10.45
CA PRO A 87 -6.31 -0.80 -9.29
C PRO A 87 -5.03 -0.29 -8.62
N THR A 88 -5.15 0.83 -7.89
CA THR A 88 -4.05 1.38 -7.10
C THR A 88 -4.33 1.28 -5.61
N GLY A 89 -3.27 1.10 -4.83
CA GLY A 89 -3.33 1.05 -3.38
C GLY A 89 -2.28 1.89 -2.68
N ILE A 90 -2.53 2.17 -1.39
CA ILE A 90 -1.65 2.97 -0.55
C ILE A 90 -1.87 2.68 0.93
N LEU A 91 -0.83 2.86 1.74
CA LEU A 91 -0.92 2.85 3.20
C LEU A 91 -1.40 4.22 3.73
N ALA A 92 -2.49 4.22 4.50
CA ALA A 92 -3.01 5.39 5.19
C ALA A 92 -2.80 5.25 6.71
N PRO A 93 -2.04 6.14 7.36
CA PRO A 93 -1.81 6.06 8.81
C PRO A 93 -3.03 6.47 9.64
N THR A 94 -3.95 7.23 9.05
CA THR A 94 -5.15 7.76 9.72
C THR A 94 -6.38 7.64 8.81
N VAL A 95 -7.57 7.73 9.42
CA VAL A 95 -8.83 7.75 8.68
C VAL A 95 -8.93 8.95 7.74
N ASP A 96 -8.42 10.12 8.14
CA ASP A 96 -8.44 11.31 7.30
C ASP A 96 -7.54 11.16 6.07
N ALA A 97 -6.34 10.60 6.26
CA ALA A 97 -5.47 10.25 5.14
C ALA A 97 -6.15 9.23 4.21
N ALA A 98 -6.82 8.21 4.77
CA ALA A 98 -7.57 7.22 3.97
C ALA A 98 -8.70 7.88 3.17
N ARG A 99 -9.44 8.83 3.76
CA ARG A 99 -10.49 9.59 3.06
C ARG A 99 -9.88 10.42 1.93
N ALA A 100 -8.77 11.11 2.17
CA ALA A 100 -8.08 11.89 1.15
C ALA A 100 -7.58 11.03 -0.01
N TYR A 101 -6.93 9.90 0.27
CA TYR A 101 -6.46 8.97 -0.75
C TYR A 101 -7.60 8.33 -1.55
N ARG A 102 -8.69 7.95 -0.87
CA ARG A 102 -9.90 7.45 -1.55
C ARG A 102 -10.51 8.51 -2.46
N ALA A 103 -10.60 9.75 -2.01
CA ALA A 103 -11.12 10.86 -2.81
C ALA A 103 -10.24 11.16 -4.03
N ARG A 104 -8.93 10.92 -3.92
CA ARG A 104 -7.96 11.07 -5.01
C ARG A 104 -8.05 9.96 -6.07
N GLY A 105 -8.47 8.76 -5.69
CA GLY A 105 -8.74 7.67 -6.63
C GLY A 105 -8.20 6.29 -6.23
N PHE A 106 -7.50 6.17 -5.10
CA PHE A 106 -7.03 4.87 -4.61
C PHE A 106 -8.20 3.94 -4.24
N GLN A 107 -8.12 2.69 -4.67
CA GLN A 107 -9.16 1.68 -4.42
C GLN A 107 -8.77 0.68 -3.32
N PHE A 108 -7.48 0.43 -3.11
CA PHE A 108 -6.98 -0.51 -2.10
C PHE A 108 -6.22 0.24 -0.99
N ILE A 109 -6.87 0.48 0.15
CA ILE A 109 -6.27 1.28 1.23
C ILE A 109 -5.95 0.39 2.42
N ALA A 110 -4.66 0.28 2.74
CA ALA A 110 -4.20 -0.35 3.97
C ALA A 110 -4.33 0.68 5.12
N LEU A 111 -5.10 0.34 6.15
CA LEU A 111 -5.35 1.22 7.29
C LEU A 111 -4.36 0.92 8.41
N SER A 112 -3.31 1.73 8.50
CA SER A 112 -2.26 1.61 9.52
C SER A 112 -1.63 0.20 9.60
N SER A 113 -0.82 -0.03 10.63
CA SER A 113 -0.37 -1.37 11.03
C SER A 113 -0.99 -1.76 12.37
N ASP A 114 -1.13 -3.06 12.61
CA ASP A 114 -1.55 -3.62 13.89
C ASP A 114 -0.69 -3.10 15.06
N SER A 115 0.64 -3.06 14.87
CA SER A 115 1.59 -2.57 15.86
C SER A 115 1.38 -1.09 16.22
N VAL A 116 1.12 -0.23 15.22
CA VAL A 116 0.83 1.18 15.45
C VAL A 116 -0.51 1.33 16.15
N LEU A 117 -1.55 0.65 15.68
CA LEU A 117 -2.88 0.70 16.28
C LEU A 117 -2.87 0.26 17.76
N LEU A 118 -2.18 -0.84 18.06
CA LEU A 118 -2.04 -1.35 19.42
C LEU A 118 -1.25 -0.37 20.29
N ALA A 119 -0.09 0.12 19.82
CA ALA A 119 0.74 1.05 20.56
C ALA A 119 0.00 2.35 20.87
N THR A 120 -0.65 2.97 19.87
CA THR A 120 -1.40 4.22 20.05
C THR A 120 -2.56 4.04 21.03
N THR A 121 -3.29 2.92 20.94
CA THR A 121 -4.42 2.66 21.85
C THR A 121 -3.94 2.46 23.29
N ILE A 122 -2.86 1.70 23.50
CA ILE A 122 -2.29 1.49 24.83
C ILE A 122 -1.77 2.82 25.41
N GLN A 123 -1.05 3.61 24.63
CA GLN A 123 -0.54 4.92 25.06
C GLN A 123 -1.68 5.85 25.48
N ALA A 124 -2.76 5.91 24.70
CA ALA A 124 -3.93 6.72 25.03
C ALA A 124 -4.59 6.26 26.35
N SER A 125 -4.75 4.96 26.56
CA SER A 125 -5.30 4.41 27.80
C SER A 125 -4.44 4.72 29.02
N VAL A 126 -3.11 4.61 28.90
CA VAL A 126 -2.18 4.97 29.99
C VAL A 126 -2.28 6.46 30.30
N ALA A 127 -2.24 7.31 29.28
CA ALA A 127 -2.32 8.76 29.45
C ALA A 127 -3.62 9.18 30.18
N ALA A 128 -4.76 8.58 29.82
CA ALA A 128 -6.04 8.85 30.47
C ALA A 128 -6.02 8.48 31.95
N LEU A 129 -5.47 7.32 32.33
CA LEU A 129 -5.37 6.89 33.72
C LEU A 129 -4.46 7.80 34.55
N THR A 130 -3.34 8.26 33.97
CA THR A 130 -2.38 9.12 34.68
C THR A 130 -2.86 10.58 34.80
N ALA A 131 -3.81 11.01 33.97
CA ALA A 131 -4.36 12.36 34.03
C ALA A 131 -5.37 12.52 35.19
N ASP A 132 -6.05 11.46 35.59
CA ASP A 132 -7.00 11.45 36.72
C ASP A 132 -6.29 11.47 38.10
N GLU A 133 -4.97 11.27 38.12
CA GLU A 133 -4.13 11.27 39.33
C GLU A 133 -3.49 12.65 39.65
N GLN A 134 -3.72 13.67 38.81
CA GLN A 134 -3.25 15.06 38.99
C GLN A 134 -4.41 16.01 39.31
#